data_AF-A0AAT9I5S2-F1
#
_entry.id   AF-A0AAT9I5S2-F1
#
_cell.length_a   1.000
_cell.length_b   1.000
_cell.length_c   1.000
_cell.angle_alpha   90.00
_cell.angle_beta   90.00
_cell.angle_gamma   90.00
#
_symmetry.space_group_name_H-M   'P 1'
#
loop_
_entity.id
_entity.type
_entity.pdbx_description
1 polymer ?
#
loop_
_entity_poly.entity_id
_entity_poly.type
_entity_poly.pdbx_seq_one_letter_code
_entity_poly.pdbx_strand_id
1 'polypeptide(L)'
;MAKAQPNTKKKAIKSKATPAQRHKDSPIGKIGNKYAIGNNGGRPPIFANPEELSAVVDAYFIYCEGEFHFEKQPRVNKKTEEIEFEEVKAWDRYPEPYTVTGLVLFLGFAHRQSLDDYEEKPEYSDIIKRARSRVEHGYEKRLFHDRPTGAIFALSNMGWKNQHQFDHTSKGDKIGQTDMGNLSDEDLVKLAELQLKLRGE
;
A
#
# COMPACT_ATOMS: atom_id res chain seq x y z
N MET A 1 28.78 15.35 77.89
CA MET A 1 27.78 14.89 76.90
C MET A 1 27.41 16.06 76.00
N ALA A 2 27.59 15.89 74.67
CA ALA A 2 26.89 16.54 73.54
C ALA A 2 26.75 18.08 73.48
N LYS A 3 26.88 18.79 72.35
CA LYS A 3 27.44 18.61 71.00
C LYS A 3 27.20 19.97 70.28
N ALA A 4 28.18 20.40 69.49
CA ALA A 4 28.07 21.23 68.27
C ALA A 4 27.51 22.67 68.32
N GLN A 5 28.36 23.59 67.84
CA GLN A 5 28.06 24.97 67.44
C GLN A 5 27.04 25.02 66.27
N PRO A 6 26.12 26.00 66.22
CA PRO A 6 25.20 26.16 65.10
C PRO A 6 25.85 26.93 63.93
N ASN A 7 25.96 26.26 62.79
CA ASN A 7 26.44 26.83 61.53
C ASN A 7 25.24 27.39 60.73
N THR A 8 25.15 28.71 60.57
CA THR A 8 24.06 29.41 59.89
C THR A 8 24.18 29.32 58.37
N LYS A 9 23.37 28.45 57.74
CA LYS A 9 23.18 28.42 56.28
C LYS A 9 21.85 29.08 55.86
N LYS A 10 21.97 29.96 54.86
CA LYS A 10 20.96 30.77 54.18
C LYS A 10 19.64 30.02 53.89
N LYS A 11 18.50 30.62 54.24
CA LYS A 11 17.17 30.25 53.71
C LYS A 11 16.73 31.27 52.67
N ALA A 12 16.63 30.84 51.42
CA ALA A 12 15.98 31.58 50.36
C ALA A 12 14.46 31.59 50.57
N ILE A 13 13.87 32.76 50.33
CA ILE A 13 12.47 33.12 50.54
C ILE A 13 11.60 32.34 49.55
N LYS A 14 10.64 31.56 50.06
CA LYS A 14 9.48 31.09 49.29
C LYS A 14 8.25 31.83 49.78
N SER A 15 7.85 32.88 49.06
CA SER A 15 6.58 33.56 49.27
C SER A 15 5.43 32.68 48.74
N LYS A 16 4.44 32.43 49.60
CA LYS A 16 3.13 31.90 49.20
C LYS A 16 2.32 33.05 48.61
N ALA A 17 1.79 32.87 47.41
CA ALA A 17 0.78 33.76 46.83
C ALA A 17 -0.47 32.96 46.43
N THR A 18 -1.60 33.43 46.92
CA THR A 18 -3.00 32.98 46.77
C THR A 18 -3.46 33.02 45.29
N PRO A 19 -4.46 32.21 44.86
CA PRO A 19 -4.74 32.01 43.44
C PRO A 19 -5.49 33.20 42.83
N ALA A 20 -4.91 33.77 41.78
CA ALA A 20 -5.59 34.76 40.95
C ALA A 20 -6.71 34.07 40.15
N GLN A 21 -7.95 34.54 40.36
CA GLN A 21 -9.12 34.19 39.58
C GLN A 21 -8.84 34.48 38.10
N ARG A 22 -8.80 33.45 37.27
CA ARG A 22 -8.62 33.60 35.82
C ARG A 22 -9.95 34.04 35.20
N HIS A 23 -9.94 35.21 34.56
CA HIS A 23 -10.98 35.67 33.66
C HIS A 23 -11.32 34.59 32.62
N LYS A 24 -12.60 34.26 32.47
CA LYS A 24 -13.10 33.20 31.58
C LYS A 24 -13.14 33.58 30.09
N ASP A 25 -12.78 34.81 29.74
CA ASP A 25 -13.06 35.37 28.41
C ASP A 25 -11.79 35.89 27.72
N SER A 26 -10.77 35.04 27.57
CA SER A 26 -9.63 35.30 26.66
C SER A 26 -9.74 34.40 25.42
N PRO A 27 -9.76 34.94 24.20
CA PRO A 27 -10.02 34.19 22.95
C PRO A 27 -8.78 33.42 22.46
N ILE A 28 -7.98 32.89 23.38
CA ILE A 28 -6.78 32.11 23.07
C ILE A 28 -6.90 30.80 23.85
N GLY A 29 -7.69 29.87 23.32
CA GLY A 29 -7.99 28.63 24.04
C GLY A 29 -8.77 27.62 23.22
N LYS A 30 -8.07 26.95 22.29
CA LYS A 30 -8.28 25.55 21.87
C LYS A 30 -7.25 25.21 20.79
N ILE A 31 -6.03 24.90 21.20
CA ILE A 31 -5.08 24.20 20.33
C ILE A 31 -5.53 22.75 20.31
N GLY A 32 -6.45 22.44 19.40
CA GLY A 32 -6.89 21.10 19.07
C GLY A 32 -7.21 21.07 17.57
N ASN A 33 -7.00 19.93 16.92
CA ASN A 33 -7.40 19.78 15.53
C ASN A 33 -8.89 20.13 15.40
N LYS A 34 -9.24 21.04 14.48
CA LYS A 34 -10.64 21.45 14.21
C LYS A 34 -11.60 20.28 13.94
N TYR A 35 -11.04 19.12 13.57
CA TYR A 35 -11.73 17.88 13.27
C TYR A 35 -11.88 16.92 14.47
N ALA A 36 -11.37 17.27 15.65
CA ALA A 36 -11.39 16.43 16.85
C ALA A 36 -12.44 16.88 17.90
N ILE A 37 -13.29 17.84 17.56
CA ILE A 37 -14.32 18.34 18.48
C ILE A 37 -15.46 17.32 18.54
N GLY A 38 -15.54 16.57 19.65
CA GLY A 38 -16.69 15.74 20.00
C GLY A 38 -16.59 14.24 19.71
N ASN A 39 -15.42 13.72 19.30
CA ASN A 39 -15.26 12.28 19.06
C ASN A 39 -14.43 11.61 20.18
N ASN A 40 -14.85 10.45 20.67
CA ASN A 40 -14.15 9.64 21.70
C ASN A 40 -12.91 8.90 21.14
N GLY A 41 -12.26 9.46 20.12
CA GLY A 41 -11.12 8.90 19.40
C GLY A 41 -11.37 8.71 17.89
N GLY A 42 -10.28 8.79 17.10
CA GLY A 42 -10.25 8.50 15.66
C GLY A 42 -11.02 9.46 14.73
N ARG A 43 -10.73 9.38 13.42
CA ARG A 43 -11.60 9.95 12.37
C ARG A 43 -12.81 9.01 12.22
N PRO A 44 -14.06 9.51 12.23
CA PRO A 44 -15.21 8.66 12.03
C PRO A 44 -15.14 7.92 10.67
N PRO A 45 -15.64 6.67 10.60
CA PRO A 45 -15.67 5.91 9.35
C PRO A 45 -16.57 6.62 8.32
N ILE A 46 -16.16 6.58 7.04
CA ILE A 46 -16.90 7.20 5.94
C ILE A 46 -18.14 6.36 5.60
N PHE A 47 -17.95 5.05 5.44
CA PHE A 47 -19.01 4.06 5.28
C PHE A 47 -19.32 3.40 6.61
N ALA A 48 -20.59 3.46 7.01
CA ALA A 48 -21.08 2.84 8.25
C ALA A 48 -21.76 1.48 8.01
N ASN A 49 -22.16 1.20 6.76
CA ASN A 49 -22.82 -0.05 6.37
C ASN A 49 -21.98 -0.77 5.29
N PRO A 50 -21.73 -2.08 5.44
CA PRO A 50 -21.10 -2.90 4.39
C PRO A 50 -21.80 -2.83 3.03
N GLU A 51 -23.12 -2.75 2.99
CA GLU A 51 -23.89 -2.66 1.74
C GLU A 51 -23.56 -1.39 0.96
N GLU A 52 -23.42 -0.26 1.66
CA GLU A 52 -23.05 1.02 1.08
C GLU A 52 -21.65 0.95 0.47
N LEU A 53 -20.68 0.38 1.21
CA LEU A 53 -19.34 0.18 0.69
C LEU A 53 -19.35 -0.71 -0.56
N SER A 54 -20.07 -1.83 -0.54
CA SER A 54 -20.16 -2.73 -1.70
C SER A 54 -20.75 -2.02 -2.91
N ALA A 55 -21.82 -1.25 -2.73
CA ALA A 55 -22.47 -0.53 -3.81
C ALA A 55 -21.52 0.49 -4.47
N VAL A 56 -20.75 1.25 -3.67
CA VAL A 56 -19.79 2.23 -4.22
C VAL A 56 -18.59 1.54 -4.86
N VAL A 57 -18.11 0.42 -4.30
CA VAL A 57 -17.08 -0.42 -4.91
C VAL A 57 -17.56 -0.90 -6.30
N ASP A 58 -18.78 -1.42 -6.41
CA ASP A 58 -19.31 -1.89 -7.69
C ASP A 58 -19.51 -0.73 -8.67
N ALA A 59 -19.97 0.43 -8.20
CA ALA A 59 -20.07 1.64 -9.00
C ALA A 59 -18.72 2.09 -9.57
N TYR A 60 -17.61 1.95 -8.83
CA TYR A 60 -16.27 2.24 -9.35
C TYR A 60 -15.93 1.39 -10.57
N PHE A 61 -16.19 0.07 -10.50
CA PHE A 61 -15.86 -0.81 -11.61
C PHE A 61 -16.77 -0.58 -12.82
N ILE A 62 -18.07 -0.33 -12.60
CA ILE A 62 -19.00 0.07 -13.66
C ILE A 62 -18.53 1.38 -14.31
N TYR A 63 -18.10 2.35 -13.49
CA TYR A 63 -17.55 3.60 -13.99
C TYR A 63 -16.35 3.34 -14.93
N CYS A 64 -15.44 2.46 -14.52
CA CYS A 64 -14.27 2.06 -15.32
C CYS A 64 -14.62 1.29 -16.60
N GLU A 65 -15.79 0.65 -16.70
CA GLU A 65 -16.22 0.00 -17.95
C GLU A 65 -16.58 1.00 -19.06
N GLY A 66 -16.69 2.28 -18.71
CA GLY A 66 -17.02 3.36 -19.64
C GLY A 66 -18.51 3.49 -19.89
N GLU A 67 -18.87 4.53 -20.63
CA GLU A 67 -20.25 4.82 -21.04
C GLU A 67 -20.27 4.95 -22.55
N PHE A 68 -21.30 4.38 -23.17
CA PHE A 68 -21.46 4.40 -24.62
C PHE A 68 -22.94 4.43 -24.99
N HIS A 69 -23.19 4.93 -26.19
CA HIS A 69 -24.48 4.84 -26.85
C HIS A 69 -24.29 4.30 -28.28
N PHE A 70 -25.40 3.92 -28.89
CA PHE A 70 -25.42 3.56 -30.31
C PHE A 70 -25.89 4.78 -31.11
N GLU A 71 -25.11 5.16 -32.10
CA GLU A 71 -25.45 6.21 -33.05
C GLU A 71 -25.64 5.59 -34.44
N LYS A 72 -26.64 6.07 -35.17
CA LYS A 72 -26.88 5.65 -36.56
C LYS A 72 -26.01 6.48 -37.49
N GLN A 73 -24.98 5.85 -38.04
CA GLN A 73 -24.06 6.52 -38.96
C GLN A 73 -24.35 6.10 -40.41
N PRO A 74 -24.36 7.05 -41.37
CA PRO A 74 -24.56 6.73 -42.77
C PRO A 74 -23.32 6.02 -43.32
N ARG A 75 -23.53 4.88 -43.95
CA ARG A 75 -22.51 4.09 -44.63
C ARG A 75 -22.94 3.87 -46.07
N VAL A 76 -22.05 4.19 -47.01
CA VAL A 76 -22.30 3.97 -48.42
C VAL A 76 -22.06 2.51 -48.76
N ASN A 77 -23.07 1.84 -49.31
CA ASN A 77 -22.92 0.50 -49.84
C ASN A 77 -22.11 0.55 -51.14
N LYS A 78 -20.94 -0.08 -51.15
CA LYS A 78 -20.01 -0.06 -52.31
C LYS A 78 -20.57 -0.72 -53.58
N LYS A 79 -21.65 -1.50 -53.48
CA LYS A 79 -22.24 -2.22 -54.62
C LYS A 79 -23.48 -1.54 -55.18
N THR A 80 -24.35 -1.02 -54.30
CA THR A 80 -25.62 -0.40 -54.69
C THR A 80 -25.57 1.11 -54.73
N GLU A 81 -24.48 1.73 -54.23
CA GLU A 81 -24.33 3.18 -54.04
C GLU A 81 -25.39 3.82 -53.13
N GLU A 82 -26.19 2.98 -52.44
CA GLU A 82 -27.22 3.43 -51.50
C GLU A 82 -26.61 3.79 -50.13
N ILE A 83 -27.29 4.70 -49.42
CA ILE A 83 -26.95 5.09 -48.05
C ILE A 83 -27.70 4.16 -47.10
N GLU A 84 -26.97 3.32 -46.39
CA GLU A 84 -27.48 2.50 -45.30
C GLU A 84 -27.10 3.13 -43.96
N PHE A 85 -27.92 2.95 -42.92
CA PHE A 85 -27.60 3.40 -41.57
C PHE A 85 -27.17 2.20 -40.74
N GLU A 86 -25.94 2.23 -40.24
CA GLU A 86 -25.40 1.21 -39.34
C GLU A 86 -25.38 1.75 -37.90
N GLU A 87 -25.78 0.92 -36.94
CA GLU A 87 -25.65 1.26 -35.52
C GLU A 87 -24.21 1.04 -35.10
N VAL A 88 -23.50 2.15 -34.91
CA VAL A 88 -22.10 2.15 -34.49
C VAL A 88 -22.04 2.50 -33.01
N LYS A 89 -21.20 1.76 -32.27
CA LYS A 89 -20.91 2.04 -30.86
C LYS A 89 -20.08 3.33 -30.75
N ALA A 90 -20.66 4.37 -30.17
CA ALA A 90 -20.00 5.63 -29.86
C ALA A 90 -19.73 5.72 -28.35
N TRP A 91 -18.48 6.00 -27.97
CA TRP A 91 -18.08 6.10 -26.56
C TRP A 91 -18.30 7.53 -26.04
N ASP A 92 -19.07 7.66 -24.97
CA ASP A 92 -19.20 8.91 -24.20
C ASP A 92 -18.04 9.04 -23.20
N ARG A 93 -17.70 7.92 -22.57
CA ARG A 93 -16.51 7.75 -21.74
C ARG A 93 -15.83 6.44 -22.13
N TYR A 94 -14.56 6.52 -22.50
CA TYR A 94 -13.78 5.33 -22.80
C TYR A 94 -13.56 4.49 -21.53
N PRO A 95 -13.50 3.15 -21.67
CA PRO A 95 -13.19 2.28 -20.56
C PRO A 95 -11.77 2.58 -20.05
N GLU A 96 -11.62 2.55 -18.73
CA GLU A 96 -10.36 2.79 -18.03
C GLU A 96 -9.94 1.54 -17.25
N PRO A 97 -8.62 1.28 -17.14
CA PRO A 97 -8.14 0.19 -16.30
C PRO A 97 -8.41 0.51 -14.82
N TYR A 98 -9.00 -0.45 -14.11
CA TYR A 98 -9.20 -0.34 -12.67
C TYR A 98 -7.87 -0.45 -11.92
N THR A 99 -7.68 0.39 -10.91
CA THR A 99 -6.46 0.44 -10.08
C THR A 99 -6.84 0.57 -8.61
N VAL A 100 -5.98 0.09 -7.71
CA VAL A 100 -6.27 0.20 -6.25
C VAL A 100 -6.36 1.67 -5.83
N THR A 101 -5.49 2.52 -6.36
CA THR A 101 -5.52 3.96 -6.09
C THR A 101 -6.76 4.64 -6.68
N GLY A 102 -7.20 4.24 -7.87
CA GLY A 102 -8.45 4.73 -8.47
C GLY A 102 -9.66 4.38 -7.61
N LEU A 103 -9.73 3.15 -7.11
CA LEU A 103 -10.77 2.72 -6.17
C LEU A 103 -10.75 3.56 -4.88
N VAL A 104 -9.57 3.76 -4.28
CA VAL A 104 -9.40 4.57 -3.06
C VAL A 104 -9.92 5.99 -3.27
N LEU A 105 -9.55 6.63 -4.39
CA LEU A 105 -10.00 7.99 -4.72
C LEU A 105 -11.50 8.04 -4.99
N PHE A 106 -12.05 7.05 -5.69
CA PHE A 106 -13.49 6.95 -5.98
C PHE A 106 -14.32 6.78 -4.70
N LEU A 107 -13.81 6.01 -3.73
CA LEU A 107 -14.41 5.85 -2.41
C LEU A 107 -14.33 7.12 -1.53
N GLY A 108 -13.66 8.18 -1.99
CA GLY A 108 -13.47 9.43 -1.23
C GLY A 108 -12.42 9.33 -0.12
N PHE A 109 -11.56 8.30 -0.17
CA PHE A 109 -10.45 8.15 0.77
C PHE A 109 -9.27 9.02 0.34
N ALA A 110 -8.51 9.51 1.33
CA ALA A 110 -7.31 10.30 1.08
C ALA A 110 -6.06 9.41 0.87
N HIS A 111 -6.05 8.21 1.46
CA HIS A 111 -4.90 7.33 1.50
C HIS A 111 -5.33 5.88 1.34
N ARG A 112 -4.42 5.05 0.79
CA ARG A 112 -4.64 3.61 0.64
C ARG A 112 -4.84 2.90 1.99
N GLN A 113 -4.21 3.40 3.05
CA GLN A 113 -4.35 2.88 4.42
C GLN A 113 -5.81 2.78 4.85
N SER A 114 -6.68 3.70 4.42
CA SER A 114 -8.10 3.63 4.74
C SER A 114 -8.76 2.36 4.17
N LEU A 115 -8.28 1.83 3.04
CA LEU A 115 -8.75 0.56 2.51
C LEU A 115 -8.34 -0.61 3.40
N ASP A 116 -7.09 -0.58 3.91
CA ASP A 116 -6.55 -1.59 4.82
C ASP A 116 -7.29 -1.57 6.17
N ASP A 117 -7.57 -0.38 6.73
CA ASP A 117 -8.31 -0.20 7.98
C ASP A 117 -9.76 -0.76 7.91
N TYR A 118 -10.37 -0.69 6.71
CA TYR A 118 -11.66 -1.34 6.46
C TYR A 118 -11.51 -2.85 6.32
N GLU A 119 -10.45 -3.33 5.67
CA GLU A 119 -10.19 -4.76 5.47
C GLU A 119 -9.98 -5.53 6.79
N GLU A 120 -9.42 -4.87 7.81
CA GLU A 120 -9.25 -5.42 9.16
C GLU A 120 -10.59 -5.70 9.87
N LYS A 121 -11.66 -5.02 9.48
CA LYS A 121 -13.00 -5.23 10.04
C LYS A 121 -13.68 -6.42 9.36
N PRO A 122 -14.13 -7.44 10.10
CA PRO A 122 -14.69 -8.67 9.51
C PRO A 122 -15.85 -8.42 8.54
N GLU A 123 -16.71 -7.45 8.85
CA GLU A 123 -17.89 -7.08 8.06
C GLU A 123 -17.54 -6.52 6.66
N TYR A 124 -16.35 -5.95 6.51
CA TYR A 124 -15.91 -5.30 5.28
C TYR A 124 -14.77 -6.08 4.57
N SER A 125 -14.10 -6.99 5.28
CA SER A 125 -12.93 -7.72 4.80
C SER A 125 -13.16 -8.41 3.45
N ASP A 126 -14.30 -9.10 3.30
CA ASP A 126 -14.63 -9.83 2.06
C ASP A 126 -14.88 -8.89 0.88
N ILE A 127 -15.53 -7.75 1.13
CA ILE A 127 -15.80 -6.72 0.11
C ILE A 127 -14.49 -6.15 -0.41
N ILE A 128 -13.56 -5.78 0.49
CA ILE A 128 -12.26 -5.21 0.10
C ILE A 128 -11.39 -6.25 -0.62
N LYS A 129 -11.34 -7.49 -0.13
CA LYS A 129 -10.58 -8.57 -0.78
C LYS A 129 -11.10 -8.85 -2.18
N ARG A 130 -12.43 -8.95 -2.36
CA ARG A 130 -13.07 -9.09 -3.67
C ARG A 130 -12.72 -7.92 -4.59
N ALA A 131 -12.71 -6.70 -4.08
CA ALA A 131 -12.32 -5.52 -4.86
C ALA A 131 -10.85 -5.58 -5.31
N ARG A 132 -9.93 -5.99 -4.42
CA ARG A 132 -8.51 -6.18 -4.78
C ARG A 132 -8.33 -7.26 -5.84
N SER A 133 -9.00 -8.41 -5.68
CA SER A 133 -8.96 -9.48 -6.67
C SER A 133 -9.44 -9.04 -8.05
N ARG A 134 -10.46 -8.16 -8.13
CA ARG A 134 -10.88 -7.57 -9.41
C ARG A 134 -9.80 -6.70 -10.03
N VAL A 135 -9.08 -5.92 -9.24
CA VAL A 135 -7.95 -5.12 -9.71
C VAL A 135 -6.82 -6.02 -10.21
N GLU A 136 -6.44 -7.04 -9.43
CA GLU A 136 -5.42 -8.02 -9.78
C GLU A 136 -5.77 -8.75 -11.08
N HIS A 137 -7.02 -9.17 -11.26
CA HIS A 137 -7.51 -9.80 -12.49
C HIS A 137 -7.32 -8.89 -13.72
N GLY A 138 -7.46 -7.57 -13.58
CA GLY A 138 -7.16 -6.63 -14.67
C GLY A 138 -5.69 -6.64 -15.08
N TYR A 139 -4.78 -6.65 -14.09
CA TYR A 139 -3.34 -6.78 -14.36
C TYR A 139 -2.98 -8.16 -14.88
N GLU A 140 -3.64 -9.21 -14.40
CA GLU A 140 -3.45 -10.57 -14.88
C GLU A 140 -3.83 -10.71 -16.36
N LYS A 141 -4.98 -10.16 -16.78
CA LYS A 141 -5.32 -10.08 -18.22
C LYS A 141 -4.24 -9.38 -19.02
N ARG A 142 -3.63 -8.33 -18.46
CA ARG A 142 -2.56 -7.57 -19.11
C ARG A 142 -1.30 -8.41 -19.35
N LEU A 143 -1.08 -9.49 -18.58
CA LEU A 143 0.05 -10.40 -18.76
C LEU A 143 0.03 -11.14 -20.12
N PHE A 144 -1.14 -11.37 -20.71
CA PHE A 144 -1.27 -12.09 -21.98
C PHE A 144 -0.92 -11.24 -23.22
N HIS A 145 -0.47 -9.99 -23.03
CA HIS A 145 -0.13 -9.07 -24.11
C HIS A 145 1.38 -8.81 -24.21
N ASP A 146 1.84 -8.28 -25.34
CA ASP A 146 3.26 -8.07 -25.71
C ASP A 146 4.13 -7.33 -24.67
N ARG A 147 3.54 -6.53 -23.77
CA ARG A 147 4.29 -5.71 -22.79
C ARG A 147 3.78 -5.92 -21.36
N PRO A 148 4.09 -7.09 -20.75
CA PRO A 148 3.55 -7.47 -19.44
C PRO A 148 4.35 -6.89 -18.26
N THR A 149 5.53 -6.29 -18.49
CA THR A 149 6.46 -5.85 -17.42
C THR A 149 5.80 -4.95 -16.38
N GLY A 150 4.96 -4.00 -16.80
CA GLY A 150 4.24 -3.12 -15.87
C GLY A 150 3.20 -3.87 -15.03
N ALA A 151 2.54 -4.87 -15.62
CA ALA A 151 1.58 -5.72 -14.91
C ALA A 151 2.28 -6.66 -13.92
N ILE A 152 3.42 -7.24 -14.31
CA ILE A 152 4.27 -8.02 -13.40
C ILE A 152 4.69 -7.18 -12.19
N PHE A 153 5.21 -5.97 -12.43
CA PHE A 153 5.60 -5.06 -11.35
C PHE A 153 4.42 -4.70 -10.43
N ALA A 154 3.25 -4.41 -11.01
CA ALA A 154 2.04 -4.11 -10.24
C ALA A 154 1.61 -5.30 -9.36
N LEU A 155 1.53 -6.50 -9.93
CA LEU A 155 1.14 -7.72 -9.21
C LEU A 155 2.15 -8.06 -8.11
N SER A 156 3.45 -7.90 -8.35
CA SER A 156 4.48 -8.05 -7.32
C SER A 156 4.27 -7.09 -6.15
N ASN A 157 3.93 -5.83 -6.42
CA ASN A 157 3.59 -4.84 -5.38
C ASN A 157 2.26 -5.15 -4.66
N MET A 158 1.41 -6.00 -5.23
CA MET A 158 0.20 -6.53 -4.58
C MET A 158 0.47 -7.83 -3.81
N GLY A 159 1.73 -8.26 -3.71
CA GLY A 159 2.13 -9.41 -2.91
C GLY A 159 2.24 -10.72 -3.71
N TRP A 160 2.07 -10.69 -5.04
CA TRP A 160 2.29 -11.86 -5.88
C TRP A 160 3.79 -12.19 -5.91
N LYS A 161 4.13 -13.42 -5.53
CA LYS A 161 5.51 -13.89 -5.44
C LYS A 161 5.88 -14.69 -6.68
N ASN A 162 6.95 -14.28 -7.35
CA ASN A 162 7.59 -15.12 -8.34
C ASN A 162 8.51 -16.11 -7.60
N GLN A 163 8.11 -17.38 -7.50
CA GLN A 163 8.94 -18.39 -6.87
C GLN A 163 10.03 -18.84 -7.83
N HIS A 164 11.26 -18.45 -7.56
CA HIS A 164 12.43 -19.05 -8.20
C HIS A 164 13.00 -20.14 -7.28
N GLN A 165 12.93 -21.40 -7.70
CA GLN A 165 13.75 -22.46 -7.12
C GLN A 165 15.15 -22.36 -7.74
N PHE A 166 16.14 -22.00 -6.94
CA PHE A 166 17.53 -22.13 -7.30
C PHE A 166 18.05 -23.45 -6.75
N ASP A 167 18.40 -24.38 -7.64
CA ASP A 167 19.06 -25.61 -7.27
C ASP A 167 20.57 -25.36 -7.17
N HIS A 168 21.10 -25.36 -5.94
CA HIS A 168 22.54 -25.27 -5.66
C HIS A 168 23.15 -26.67 -5.61
N THR A 169 23.01 -27.44 -6.69
CA THR A 169 23.67 -28.74 -6.85
C THR A 169 24.75 -28.67 -7.93
N SER A 170 25.89 -29.31 -7.66
CA SER A 170 26.86 -29.67 -8.68
C SER A 170 26.89 -31.19 -8.74
N LYS A 171 26.49 -31.77 -9.88
CA LYS A 171 26.37 -33.23 -10.08
C LYS A 171 25.52 -33.97 -9.02
N GLY A 172 24.51 -33.31 -8.45
CA GLY A 172 23.57 -33.91 -7.49
C GLY A 172 24.01 -33.84 -6.02
N ASP A 173 25.22 -33.37 -5.72
CA ASP A 173 25.65 -33.13 -4.36
C ASP A 173 25.36 -31.68 -3.95
N LYS A 174 24.84 -31.51 -2.72
CA LYS A 174 24.60 -30.20 -2.12
C LYS A 174 25.93 -29.46 -2.02
N ILE A 175 26.01 -28.29 -2.63
CA ILE A 175 27.17 -27.40 -2.46
C ILE A 175 27.02 -26.78 -1.06
N GLY A 176 27.52 -27.49 -0.04
CA GLY A 176 27.62 -26.95 1.30
C GLY A 176 28.43 -25.66 1.24
N GLN A 177 27.91 -24.60 1.85
CA GLN A 177 28.66 -23.37 2.08
C GLN A 177 29.92 -23.78 2.85
N THR A 178 31.08 -23.79 2.19
CA THR A 178 32.34 -24.09 2.88
C THR A 178 32.57 -22.96 3.87
N ASP A 179 32.39 -23.24 5.16
CA ASP A 179 32.73 -22.32 6.23
C ASP A 179 34.24 -22.15 6.26
N MET A 180 34.71 -21.08 5.63
CA MET A 180 36.13 -20.73 5.54
C MET A 180 36.67 -20.15 6.87
N GLY A 181 35.81 -19.98 7.89
CA GLY A 181 36.16 -19.32 9.15
C GLY A 181 36.90 -20.21 10.14
N ASN A 182 36.94 -21.52 9.92
CA ASN A 182 37.50 -22.50 10.86
C ASN A 182 38.58 -23.40 10.22
N LEU A 183 39.27 -22.91 9.20
CA LEU A 183 40.41 -23.62 8.64
C LEU A 183 41.58 -23.55 9.61
N SER A 184 42.15 -24.71 9.94
CA SER A 184 43.39 -24.76 10.69
C SER A 184 44.54 -24.20 9.85
N ASP A 185 45.63 -23.75 10.48
CA ASP A 185 46.82 -23.28 9.77
C ASP A 185 47.35 -24.35 8.80
N GLU A 186 47.18 -25.63 9.12
CA GLU A 186 47.52 -26.76 8.23
C GLU A 186 46.64 -26.83 6.98
N ASP A 187 45.35 -26.50 7.10
CA ASP A 187 44.41 -26.50 5.98
C ASP A 187 44.66 -25.32 5.03
N LEU A 188 45.11 -24.18 5.57
CA LEU A 188 45.55 -23.03 4.78
C LEU A 188 46.82 -23.34 3.97
N VAL A 189 47.77 -24.08 4.56
CA VAL A 189 48.97 -24.54 3.85
C VAL A 189 48.62 -25.50 2.72
N LYS A 190 47.73 -26.48 2.97
CA LYS A 190 47.27 -27.41 1.93
C LYS A 190 46.54 -26.70 0.78
N LEU A 191 45.75 -25.66 1.09
CA LEU A 191 45.10 -24.85 0.07
C LEU A 191 46.11 -24.03 -0.76
N ALA A 192 47.15 -23.48 -0.12
CA ALA A 192 48.22 -22.77 -0.82
C ALA A 192 49.01 -23.71 -1.75
N GLU A 193 49.31 -24.93 -1.30
CA GLU A 193 49.96 -25.96 -2.13
C GLU A 193 49.08 -26.41 -3.30
N LEU A 194 47.76 -26.55 -3.09
CA LEU A 194 46.82 -26.87 -4.16
C LEU A 194 46.72 -25.74 -5.19
N GLN A 195 46.72 -24.49 -4.75
CA GLN A 195 46.74 -23.32 -5.62
C GLN A 195 48.03 -23.24 -6.45
N LEU A 196 49.20 -23.56 -5.86
CA LEU A 196 50.49 -23.64 -6.56
C LEU A 196 50.48 -24.73 -7.64
N LYS A 197 49.99 -25.93 -7.30
CA LYS A 197 49.85 -27.05 -8.27
C LYS A 197 48.91 -26.72 -9.42
N LEU A 198 47.82 -26.00 -9.17
CA LEU A 198 46.89 -25.53 -10.20
C LEU A 198 47.49 -24.42 -11.07
N ARG A 199 48.40 -23.63 -10.52
CA ARG A 199 49.13 -22.59 -11.25
C ARG A 199 50.31 -23.14 -12.08
N GLY A 200 50.63 -24.42 -11.93
CA GLY A 200 51.59 -25.13 -12.78
C GLY A 200 53.05 -24.86 -12.44
N GLU A 201 53.37 -24.55 -11.17
CA GLU A 201 54.73 -24.56 -10.63
C GLU A 201 55.04 -25.91 -9.94
#